data_AF-A0A1V8T9X3-F1
#
_entry.id   AF-A0A1V8T9X3-F1
#
_cell.length_a   1.000
_cell.length_b   1.000
_cell.length_c   1.000
_cell.angle_alpha   90.00
_cell.angle_beta   90.00
_cell.angle_gamma   90.00
#
_symmetry.space_group_name_H-M   'P 1'
#
loop_
_entity.id
_entity.type
_entity.pdbx_description
1 polymer ?
#
loop_
_entity_poly.entity_id
_entity_poly.type
_entity_poly.pdbx_seq_one_letter_code
_entity_poly.pdbx_strand_id
1 'polypeptide(L)'
;MSASGSSERQPKRRRLDKTIVRLQDGTPDAQVSLDVDVLIIDYVTYQATIALLAEAKSTAGDSKGGISAAHNLEMTNAFLAIFKAKYADYQVDDELDFRILLLKFVTLYVRRSSCNASSPTPEALKALRVRNQQRAVHWIGNAERAPTHGRHVESFDQDLPLPLEDLERNRADVLSSLNAPAEDEAYEDAFYGTSSSLALLDLLPLFMEVSATRNGMSESTLTVQWMELAGSFILQACLEMYSVRGAAGSDAIDEAFAWGFESRETTTTGDDLPEVDAMFECEDEEGEVLGWAEIKQRYLDELIPRGGESQTPVAAHLESLAAAHSVAGLHRKLLHLLNALNASMSPPVLAQLENGSLEGFTLEQTAEFLEECGLPAGWPNVSM
;
A
#
# COMPACT_ATOMS: atom_id res chain seq x y z
N MET A 1 24.94 40.16 19.71
CA MET A 1 23.91 39.85 18.70
C MET A 1 23.80 38.35 18.66
N SER A 2 22.66 37.88 19.13
CA SER A 2 22.39 36.50 19.54
C SER A 2 21.41 35.90 18.55
N ALA A 3 21.61 34.64 18.17
CA ALA A 3 20.55 33.69 17.80
C ALA A 3 21.17 32.30 17.60
N SER A 4 21.17 31.48 18.64
CA SER A 4 21.31 30.03 18.54
C SER A 4 19.91 29.44 18.47
N GLY A 5 19.49 28.96 17.29
CA GLY A 5 18.23 28.25 17.11
C GLY A 5 18.36 26.83 17.66
N SER A 6 17.74 26.58 18.81
CA SER A 6 17.57 25.24 19.35
C SER A 6 16.46 24.52 18.58
N SER A 7 16.82 23.41 17.93
CA SER A 7 15.88 22.42 17.39
C SER A 7 14.98 21.90 18.53
N GLU A 8 13.69 22.14 18.41
CA GLU A 8 12.67 21.69 19.34
C GLU A 8 12.37 20.21 19.06
N ARG A 9 12.90 19.33 19.91
CA ARG A 9 12.62 17.89 19.84
C ARG A 9 11.16 17.63 20.22
N GLN A 10 10.45 16.87 19.37
CA GLN A 10 9.11 16.36 19.65
C GLN A 10 9.02 15.69 21.03
N PRO A 11 7.90 15.84 21.76
CA PRO A 11 7.75 15.26 23.09
C PRO A 11 7.63 13.74 23.00
N LYS A 12 8.66 13.02 23.48
CA LYS A 12 8.57 11.59 23.79
C LYS A 12 7.35 11.35 24.69
N ARG A 13 6.51 10.38 24.32
CA ARG A 13 5.30 9.93 25.04
C ARG A 13 5.47 10.10 26.55
N ARG A 14 4.68 11.02 27.13
CA ARG A 14 4.70 11.31 28.57
C ARG A 14 4.13 10.09 29.29
N ARG A 15 4.90 9.50 30.21
CA ARG A 15 4.40 8.46 31.12
C ARG A 15 3.19 9.01 31.87
N LEU A 16 2.10 8.24 31.89
CA LEU A 16 0.94 8.49 32.76
C LEU A 16 1.44 8.66 34.20
N ASP A 17 1.20 9.83 34.76
CA ASP A 17 1.56 10.16 36.14
C ASP A 17 0.63 9.40 37.10
N LYS A 18 1.17 8.86 38.20
CA LYS A 18 0.50 7.91 39.11
C LYS A 18 -0.56 8.56 40.02
N THR A 19 -1.19 9.64 39.58
CA THR A 19 -2.18 10.35 40.40
C THR A 19 -3.57 9.99 39.92
N ILE A 20 -4.24 9.12 40.69
CA ILE A 20 -5.61 8.66 40.50
C ILE A 20 -6.55 9.87 40.30
N VAL A 21 -7.01 10.09 39.07
CA VAL A 21 -8.10 11.01 38.78
C VAL A 21 -9.39 10.19 38.84
N ARG A 22 -10.14 10.34 39.92
CA ARG A 22 -11.56 9.95 39.93
C ARG A 22 -12.26 10.73 38.82
N LEU A 23 -12.86 10.04 37.85
CA LEU A 23 -13.73 10.64 36.84
C LEU A 23 -14.86 11.38 37.56
N GLN A 24 -14.74 12.69 37.67
CA GLN A 24 -15.86 13.57 38.04
C GLN A 24 -16.79 13.65 36.84
N ASP A 25 -18.10 13.69 37.09
CA ASP A 25 -19.18 13.93 36.11
C ASP A 25 -19.08 15.33 35.47
N GLY A 26 -18.00 15.58 34.75
CA GLY A 26 -17.75 16.76 33.95
C GLY A 26 -17.48 16.34 32.51
N THR A 27 -17.83 17.21 31.56
CA THR A 27 -17.41 17.05 30.16
C THR A 27 -15.92 16.70 30.12
N PRO A 28 -15.52 15.60 29.45
CA PRO A 28 -14.12 15.20 29.41
C PRO A 28 -13.28 16.37 28.91
N ASP A 29 -12.12 16.56 29.56
CA ASP A 29 -11.12 17.52 29.11
C ASP A 29 -10.88 17.33 27.61
N ALA A 30 -10.75 18.42 26.86
CA ALA A 30 -10.64 18.39 25.41
C ALA A 30 -9.45 17.52 24.95
N GLN A 31 -8.37 17.53 25.73
CA GLN A 31 -7.21 16.67 25.50
C GLN A 31 -7.54 15.18 25.71
N VAL A 32 -8.26 14.85 26.78
CA VAL A 32 -8.68 13.46 27.04
C VAL A 32 -9.60 12.96 25.93
N SER A 33 -10.51 13.81 25.42
CA SER A 33 -11.36 13.43 24.30
C SER A 33 -10.56 13.18 23.02
N LEU A 34 -9.53 13.98 22.75
CA LEU A 34 -8.64 13.79 21.61
C LEU A 34 -7.87 12.47 21.72
N ASP A 35 -7.26 12.21 22.89
CA ASP A 35 -6.49 10.99 23.13
C ASP A 35 -7.36 9.74 22.94
N VAL A 36 -8.61 9.76 23.44
CA VAL A 36 -9.57 8.67 23.24
C VAL A 36 -9.91 8.48 21.76
N ASP A 37 -10.17 9.56 21.03
CA ASP A 37 -10.53 9.47 19.61
C ASP A 37 -9.36 8.94 18.77
N VAL A 38 -8.12 9.33 19.09
CA VAL A 38 -6.88 8.77 18.48
C VAL A 38 -6.77 7.27 18.74
N LEU A 39 -6.93 6.84 20.01
CA LEU A 39 -6.88 5.43 20.39
C LEU A 39 -7.94 4.59 19.65
N ILE A 40 -9.14 5.12 19.46
CA ILE A 40 -10.22 4.44 18.73
C ILE A 40 -9.83 4.27 17.26
N ILE A 41 -9.34 5.32 16.59
CA ILE A 41 -8.98 5.26 15.18
C ILE A 41 -7.84 4.28 14.94
N ASP A 42 -6.81 4.34 15.78
CA ASP A 42 -5.66 3.43 15.71
C ASP A 42 -6.12 1.97 15.80
N TYR A 43 -6.97 1.69 16.78
CA TYR A 43 -7.56 0.37 16.98
C TYR A 43 -8.40 -0.12 15.80
N VAL A 44 -9.39 0.66 15.33
CA VAL A 44 -10.27 0.22 14.25
C VAL A 44 -9.52 0.07 12.92
N THR A 45 -8.50 0.91 12.68
CA THR A 45 -7.63 0.83 11.50
C THR A 45 -6.82 -0.47 11.50
N TYR A 46 -6.24 -0.82 12.65
CA TYR A 46 -5.52 -2.08 12.83
C TYR A 46 -6.42 -3.30 12.65
N GLN A 47 -7.60 -3.32 13.27
CA GLN A 47 -8.56 -4.42 13.13
C GLN A 47 -9.08 -4.58 11.70
N ALA A 48 -9.34 -3.47 10.99
CA ALA A 48 -9.73 -3.50 9.59
C ALA A 48 -8.60 -4.09 8.72
N THR A 49 -7.35 -3.70 8.97
CA THR A 49 -6.19 -4.22 8.24
C THR A 49 -6.04 -5.73 8.42
N ILE A 50 -6.13 -6.22 9.67
CA ILE A 50 -6.08 -7.66 9.95
C ILE A 50 -7.22 -8.42 9.26
N ALA A 51 -8.44 -7.90 9.36
CA ALA A 51 -9.61 -8.55 8.77
C ALA A 51 -9.49 -8.66 7.24
N LEU A 52 -8.97 -7.63 6.57
CA LEU A 52 -8.72 -7.66 5.11
C LEU A 52 -7.58 -8.61 4.73
N LEU A 53 -6.50 -8.66 5.50
CA LEU A 53 -5.42 -9.61 5.24
C LEU A 53 -5.85 -11.07 5.47
N ALA A 54 -6.81 -11.31 6.37
CA ALA A 54 -7.46 -12.61 6.56
C ALA A 54 -8.44 -12.93 5.42
N GLU A 55 -9.23 -11.94 4.97
CA GLU A 55 -10.10 -12.05 3.78
C GLU A 55 -9.28 -12.49 2.56
N ALA A 56 -8.13 -11.85 2.30
CA ALA A 56 -7.27 -12.15 1.16
C ALA A 56 -6.65 -13.56 1.18
N LYS A 57 -6.55 -14.20 2.37
CA LYS A 57 -6.05 -15.58 2.51
C LYS A 57 -7.17 -16.61 2.45
N SER A 58 -8.41 -16.20 2.68
CA SER A 58 -9.55 -17.10 2.82
C SER A 58 -10.12 -17.43 1.46
N THR A 59 -10.38 -18.71 1.19
CA THR A 59 -11.12 -19.12 -0.01
C THR A 59 -12.59 -18.74 0.13
N ALA A 60 -13.23 -18.32 -0.97
CA ALA A 60 -14.66 -18.05 -1.04
C ALA A 60 -15.46 -19.25 -0.49
N GLY A 61 -15.95 -19.14 0.76
CA GLY A 61 -16.70 -20.20 1.43
C GLY A 61 -16.38 -20.43 2.92
N ASP A 62 -15.24 -19.96 3.44
CA ASP A 62 -14.79 -20.28 4.81
C ASP A 62 -15.14 -19.26 5.90
N SER A 63 -15.84 -18.17 5.56
CA SER A 63 -16.21 -17.11 6.50
C SER A 63 -17.41 -17.47 7.40
N LYS A 64 -17.26 -18.54 8.18
CA LYS A 64 -18.13 -18.84 9.34
C LYS A 64 -17.41 -18.47 10.63
N GLY A 65 -17.46 -17.18 11.01
CA GLY A 65 -17.19 -16.77 12.40
C GLY A 65 -16.28 -15.55 12.62
N GLY A 66 -15.65 -14.99 11.59
CA GLY A 66 -14.83 -13.78 11.72
C GLY A 66 -15.64 -12.48 11.66
N ILE A 67 -15.17 -11.43 12.35
CA ILE A 67 -15.69 -10.06 12.18
C ILE A 67 -15.56 -9.68 10.70
N SER A 68 -16.65 -9.19 10.11
CA SER A 68 -16.67 -8.81 8.70
C SER A 68 -15.70 -7.66 8.42
N ALA A 69 -14.75 -7.86 7.51
CA ALA A 69 -13.83 -6.81 7.08
C ALA A 69 -14.57 -5.59 6.50
N ALA A 70 -15.74 -5.80 5.88
CA ALA A 70 -16.58 -4.70 5.42
C ALA A 70 -17.12 -3.84 6.58
N HIS A 71 -17.51 -4.47 7.68
CA HIS A 71 -17.98 -3.75 8.88
C HIS A 71 -16.85 -2.94 9.53
N ASN A 72 -15.66 -3.53 9.68
CA ASN A 72 -14.50 -2.83 10.25
C ASN A 72 -14.09 -1.61 9.40
N LEU A 73 -14.17 -1.73 8.07
CA LEU A 73 -13.90 -0.62 7.17
C LEU A 73 -14.94 0.50 7.28
N GLU A 74 -16.23 0.15 7.34
CA GLU A 74 -17.30 1.13 7.53
C GLU A 74 -17.13 1.90 8.85
N MET A 75 -16.85 1.18 9.94
CA MET A 75 -16.53 1.80 11.23
C MET A 75 -15.32 2.72 11.13
N THR A 76 -14.23 2.25 10.53
CA THR A 76 -13.00 3.05 10.38
C THR A 76 -13.26 4.34 9.61
N ASN A 77 -13.99 4.25 8.48
CA ASN A 77 -14.35 5.42 7.68
C ASN A 77 -15.23 6.41 8.46
N ALA A 78 -16.20 5.91 9.24
CA ALA A 78 -17.06 6.75 10.08
C ALA A 78 -16.24 7.48 11.17
N PHE A 79 -15.36 6.77 11.87
CA PHE A 79 -14.50 7.38 12.89
C PHE A 79 -13.51 8.39 12.30
N LEU A 80 -12.88 8.07 11.16
CA LEU A 80 -12.00 9.01 10.46
C LEU A 80 -12.74 10.27 10.01
N ALA A 81 -13.98 10.15 9.52
CA ALA A 81 -14.79 11.31 9.12
C ALA A 81 -15.14 12.20 10.34
N ILE A 82 -15.55 11.60 11.44
CA ILE A 82 -15.84 12.31 12.70
C ILE A 82 -14.58 13.00 13.23
N PHE A 83 -13.46 12.30 13.24
CA PHE A 83 -12.18 12.83 13.72
C PHE A 83 -11.71 14.03 12.92
N LYS A 84 -11.71 13.93 11.58
CA LYS A 84 -11.33 15.03 10.69
C LYS A 84 -12.25 16.24 10.84
N ALA A 85 -13.55 16.03 11.07
CA ALA A 85 -14.50 17.11 11.31
C ALA A 85 -14.28 17.79 12.67
N LYS A 86 -13.89 17.02 13.70
CA LYS A 86 -13.71 17.50 15.08
C LYS A 86 -12.33 18.14 15.30
N TYR A 87 -11.30 17.65 14.64
CA TYR A 87 -9.90 18.05 14.83
C TYR A 87 -9.22 18.37 13.49
N ALA A 88 -9.79 19.34 12.75
CA ALA A 88 -9.33 19.67 11.39
C ALA A 88 -7.85 20.08 11.31
N ASP A 89 -7.32 20.70 12.37
CA ASP A 89 -5.93 21.19 12.43
C ASP A 89 -4.97 20.20 13.13
N TYR A 90 -5.47 19.05 13.60
CA TYR A 90 -4.65 18.08 14.31
C TYR A 90 -3.86 17.21 13.32
N GLN A 91 -2.55 17.16 13.51
CA GLN A 91 -1.67 16.25 12.80
C GLN A 91 -1.54 14.96 13.61
N VAL A 92 -1.94 13.85 12.99
CA VAL A 92 -1.73 12.51 13.54
C VAL A 92 -0.23 12.20 13.60
N ASP A 93 0.18 11.33 14.51
CA ASP A 93 1.58 10.87 14.57
C ASP A 93 1.91 9.92 13.41
N ASP A 94 3.21 9.76 13.14
CA ASP A 94 3.73 8.98 12.01
C ASP A 94 3.27 7.51 12.05
N GLU A 95 3.03 6.95 13.25
CA GLU A 95 2.60 5.56 13.42
C GLU A 95 1.15 5.38 12.98
N LEU A 96 0.25 6.27 13.45
CA LEU A 96 -1.14 6.26 13.06
C LEU A 96 -1.29 6.60 11.56
N ASP A 97 -0.53 7.57 11.06
CA ASP A 97 -0.57 7.93 9.64
C ASP A 97 -0.16 6.74 8.76
N PHE A 98 0.94 6.06 9.11
CA PHE A 98 1.36 4.85 8.42
C PHE A 98 0.30 3.73 8.47
N ARG A 99 -0.38 3.51 9.61
CA ARG A 99 -1.47 2.51 9.68
C ARG A 99 -2.63 2.86 8.77
N ILE A 100 -3.02 4.13 8.70
CA ILE A 100 -4.10 4.59 7.81
C ILE A 100 -3.68 4.39 6.35
N LEU A 101 -2.43 4.73 6.01
CA LEU A 101 -1.86 4.54 4.69
C LEU A 101 -1.80 3.05 4.30
N LEU A 102 -1.36 2.18 5.21
CA LEU A 102 -1.32 0.74 5.03
C LEU A 102 -2.73 0.17 4.83
N LEU A 103 -3.70 0.57 5.67
CA LEU A 103 -5.10 0.16 5.52
C LEU A 103 -5.64 0.55 4.14
N LYS A 104 -5.38 1.78 3.68
CA LYS A 104 -5.78 2.25 2.36
C LYS A 104 -5.22 1.36 1.26
N PHE A 105 -3.92 1.05 1.29
CA PHE A 105 -3.31 0.17 0.29
C PHE A 105 -3.88 -1.24 0.33
N VAL A 106 -3.96 -1.86 1.51
CA VAL A 106 -4.51 -3.21 1.70
C VAL A 106 -5.95 -3.28 1.19
N THR A 107 -6.78 -2.30 1.54
CA THR A 107 -8.18 -2.22 1.10
C THR A 107 -8.28 -2.21 -0.42
N LEU A 108 -7.57 -1.27 -1.07
CA LEU A 108 -7.65 -1.12 -2.52
C LEU A 108 -7.06 -2.33 -3.24
N TYR A 109 -5.95 -2.90 -2.74
CA TYR A 109 -5.31 -4.06 -3.35
C TYR A 109 -6.15 -5.34 -3.23
N VAL A 110 -6.63 -5.68 -2.03
CA VAL A 110 -7.37 -6.93 -1.77
C VAL A 110 -8.70 -6.94 -2.50
N ARG A 111 -9.36 -5.78 -2.62
CA ARG A 111 -10.72 -5.66 -3.15
C ARG A 111 -10.81 -5.15 -4.58
N ARG A 112 -9.69 -4.99 -5.30
CA ARG A 112 -9.66 -4.45 -6.68
C ARG A 112 -10.37 -5.33 -7.72
N SER A 113 -10.54 -6.62 -7.45
CA SER A 113 -11.06 -7.60 -8.42
C SER A 113 -12.58 -7.64 -8.48
N SER A 114 -13.30 -6.99 -7.56
CA SER A 114 -14.76 -6.94 -7.57
C SER A 114 -15.25 -5.52 -7.33
N CYS A 115 -16.42 -5.17 -7.87
CA CYS A 115 -17.05 -3.89 -7.56
C CYS A 115 -17.64 -3.95 -6.15
N ASN A 116 -17.27 -3.02 -5.29
CA ASN A 116 -17.71 -2.98 -3.90
C ASN A 116 -17.65 -1.55 -3.32
N ALA A 117 -18.08 -1.38 -2.07
CA ALA A 117 -18.11 -0.06 -1.41
C ALA A 117 -16.73 0.62 -1.28
N SER A 118 -15.63 -0.11 -1.43
CA SER A 118 -14.27 0.42 -1.42
C SER A 118 -13.74 0.78 -2.81
N SER A 119 -14.51 0.49 -3.87
CA SER A 119 -14.15 0.86 -5.24
C SER A 119 -14.22 2.37 -5.43
N PRO A 120 -13.18 3.02 -6.00
CA PRO A 120 -13.23 4.44 -6.31
C PRO A 120 -14.35 4.76 -7.30
N THR A 121 -14.89 5.97 -7.24
CA THR A 121 -15.78 6.45 -8.30
C THR A 121 -15.00 6.58 -9.62
N PRO A 122 -15.67 6.51 -10.79
CA PRO A 122 -15.01 6.70 -12.08
C PRO A 122 -14.22 8.02 -12.18
N GLU A 123 -14.73 9.10 -11.60
CA GLU A 123 -14.07 10.41 -11.57
C GLU A 123 -12.81 10.40 -10.71
N ALA A 124 -12.88 9.79 -9.52
CA ALA A 124 -11.75 9.66 -8.61
C ALA A 124 -10.65 8.78 -9.24
N LEU A 125 -11.03 7.69 -9.91
CA LEU A 125 -10.10 6.80 -10.60
C LEU A 125 -9.43 7.49 -11.80
N LYS A 126 -10.19 8.27 -12.57
CA LYS A 126 -9.63 9.09 -13.65
C LYS A 126 -8.65 10.13 -13.12
N ALA A 127 -8.99 10.83 -12.03
CA ALA A 127 -8.10 11.80 -11.40
C ALA A 127 -6.82 11.15 -10.87
N LEU A 128 -6.92 9.95 -10.28
CA LEU A 128 -5.77 9.16 -9.83
C LEU A 128 -4.82 8.84 -10.99
N ARG A 129 -5.34 8.34 -12.11
CA ARG A 129 -4.52 8.04 -13.32
C ARG A 129 -3.81 9.26 -13.86
N VAL A 130 -4.51 10.39 -13.95
CA VAL A 130 -3.89 11.65 -14.38
C VAL A 130 -2.74 12.04 -13.45
N ARG A 131 -2.92 11.92 -12.13
CA ARG A 131 -1.87 12.21 -11.14
C ARG A 131 -0.67 11.27 -11.30
N ASN A 132 -0.90 9.97 -11.47
CA ASN A 132 0.17 8.98 -11.62
C ASN A 132 0.98 9.21 -12.90
N GLN A 133 0.29 9.51 -14.01
CA GLN A 133 0.92 9.85 -15.28
C GLN A 133 1.74 11.15 -15.16
N GLN A 134 1.19 12.20 -14.54
CA GLN A 134 1.91 13.46 -14.31
C GLN A 134 3.18 13.25 -13.48
N ARG A 135 3.12 12.43 -12.43
CA ARG A 135 4.31 12.06 -11.64
C ARG A 135 5.35 11.34 -12.50
N ALA A 136 4.95 10.39 -13.34
CA ALA A 136 5.90 9.70 -14.23
C ALA A 136 6.54 10.66 -15.24
N VAL A 137 5.74 11.53 -15.88
CA VAL A 137 6.24 12.54 -16.82
C VAL A 137 7.22 13.49 -16.14
N HIS A 138 6.93 13.90 -14.90
CA HIS A 138 7.83 14.73 -14.11
C HIS A 138 9.17 14.04 -13.85
N TRP A 139 9.13 12.80 -13.37
CA TRP A 139 10.33 11.99 -13.12
C TRP A 139 11.14 11.74 -14.39
N ILE A 140 10.47 11.47 -15.52
CA ILE A 140 11.13 11.27 -16.81
C ILE A 140 11.84 12.56 -17.23
N GLY A 141 11.17 13.71 -17.18
CA GLY A 141 11.72 15.04 -17.43
C GLY A 141 12.14 15.32 -18.89
N ASN A 142 12.79 14.37 -19.57
CA ASN A 142 13.21 14.44 -20.97
C ASN A 142 13.12 13.06 -21.65
N ALA A 143 13.10 13.07 -22.98
CA ALA A 143 12.91 11.85 -23.78
C ALA A 143 14.08 10.85 -23.71
N GLU A 144 15.29 11.28 -23.33
CA GLU A 144 16.46 10.40 -23.20
C GLU A 144 16.44 9.60 -21.88
N ARG A 145 15.74 10.10 -20.85
CA ARG A 145 15.54 9.42 -19.57
C ARG A 145 14.31 8.50 -19.55
N ALA A 146 13.48 8.53 -20.59
CA ALA A 146 12.34 7.62 -20.69
C ALA A 146 12.82 6.16 -20.59
N PRO A 147 12.20 5.30 -19.76
CA PRO A 147 12.62 3.91 -19.62
C PRO A 147 12.75 3.14 -20.94
N THR A 148 11.88 3.44 -21.90
CA THR A 148 11.89 2.82 -23.24
C THR A 148 12.81 3.50 -24.25
N HIS A 149 13.54 4.56 -23.87
CA HIS A 149 14.45 5.25 -24.78
C HIS A 149 15.49 4.31 -25.40
N GLY A 150 15.61 4.36 -26.74
CA GLY A 150 16.56 3.53 -27.49
C GLY A 150 16.20 2.04 -27.56
N ARG A 151 14.98 1.65 -27.16
CA ARG A 151 14.51 0.25 -27.19
C ARG A 151 13.55 0.00 -28.35
N HIS A 152 13.49 -1.25 -28.80
CA HIS A 152 12.55 -1.71 -29.81
C HIS A 152 11.18 -1.96 -29.19
N VAL A 153 10.33 -0.93 -29.17
CA VAL A 153 8.96 -1.00 -28.64
C VAL A 153 7.90 -0.94 -29.74
N GLU A 154 8.28 -0.91 -31.02
CA GLU A 154 7.35 -0.78 -32.14
C GLU A 154 6.35 -1.96 -32.21
N SER A 155 6.74 -3.13 -31.71
CA SER A 155 5.85 -4.29 -31.61
C SER A 155 4.70 -4.08 -30.61
N PHE A 156 4.87 -3.23 -29.59
CA PHE A 156 3.79 -2.85 -28.68
C PHE A 156 2.77 -1.91 -29.33
N ASP A 157 3.14 -1.22 -30.41
CA ASP A 157 2.20 -0.42 -31.22
C ASP A 157 1.53 -1.25 -32.32
N GLN A 158 2.20 -2.27 -32.84
CA GLN A 158 1.75 -3.06 -34.00
C GLN A 158 0.90 -4.27 -33.61
N ASP A 159 1.29 -4.99 -32.56
CA ASP A 159 0.68 -6.28 -32.19
C ASP A 159 -0.38 -6.15 -31.07
N LEU A 160 -0.48 -4.97 -30.44
CA LEU A 160 -1.39 -4.69 -29.33
C LEU A 160 -2.40 -3.59 -29.72
N PRO A 161 -3.59 -3.55 -29.11
CA PRO A 161 -4.07 -4.41 -28.03
C PRO A 161 -4.41 -5.83 -28.49
N LEU A 162 -4.42 -6.78 -27.55
CA LEU A 162 -4.88 -8.15 -27.82
C LEU A 162 -6.36 -8.17 -28.24
N PRO A 163 -6.79 -9.17 -29.03
CA PRO A 163 -8.20 -9.43 -29.29
C PRO A 163 -9.02 -9.55 -28.01
N LEU A 164 -10.28 -9.12 -28.05
CA LEU A 164 -11.16 -9.10 -26.86
C LEU A 164 -11.30 -10.49 -26.22
N GLU A 165 -11.41 -11.55 -27.03
CA GLU A 165 -11.52 -12.93 -26.55
C GLU A 165 -10.29 -13.37 -25.74
N ASP A 166 -9.09 -12.91 -26.13
CA ASP A 166 -7.86 -13.17 -25.40
C ASP A 166 -7.82 -12.39 -24.08
N LEU A 167 -8.28 -11.13 -24.08
CA LEU A 167 -8.38 -10.31 -22.87
C LEU A 167 -9.38 -10.91 -21.86
N GLU A 168 -10.53 -11.38 -22.33
CA GLU A 168 -11.55 -12.04 -21.49
C GLU A 168 -11.03 -13.34 -20.89
N ARG A 169 -10.36 -14.18 -21.69
CA ARG A 169 -9.68 -15.39 -21.18
C ARG A 169 -8.65 -15.03 -20.11
N ASN A 170 -7.78 -14.06 -20.38
CA ASN A 170 -6.74 -13.64 -19.43
C ASN A 170 -7.34 -13.08 -18.13
N ARG A 171 -8.46 -12.35 -18.19
CA ARG A 171 -9.18 -11.88 -17.00
C ARG A 171 -9.67 -13.05 -16.15
N ALA A 172 -10.34 -14.03 -16.78
CA ALA A 172 -10.83 -15.22 -16.10
C ALA A 172 -9.69 -16.03 -15.47
N ASP A 173 -8.57 -16.19 -16.18
CA ASP A 173 -7.39 -16.90 -15.67
C ASP A 173 -6.77 -16.20 -14.47
N VAL A 174 -6.67 -14.87 -14.50
CA VAL A 174 -6.17 -14.09 -13.35
C VAL A 174 -7.11 -14.24 -12.15
N LEU A 175 -8.41 -14.04 -12.32
CA LEU A 175 -9.39 -14.19 -11.24
C LEU A 175 -9.33 -15.59 -10.63
N SER A 176 -9.28 -16.63 -11.48
CA SER A 176 -9.13 -18.01 -11.05
C SER A 176 -7.85 -18.22 -10.25
N SER A 177 -6.72 -17.71 -10.73
CA SER A 177 -5.41 -17.86 -10.06
C SER A 177 -5.33 -17.17 -8.69
N LEU A 178 -6.16 -16.15 -8.47
CA LEU A 178 -6.27 -15.40 -7.21
C LEU A 178 -7.38 -15.95 -6.30
N ASN A 179 -8.06 -17.03 -6.70
CA ASN A 179 -9.27 -17.54 -6.04
C ASN A 179 -10.35 -16.46 -5.85
N ALA A 180 -10.39 -15.47 -6.73
CA ALA A 180 -11.45 -14.48 -6.76
C ALA A 180 -12.72 -15.13 -7.35
N PRO A 181 -13.94 -14.71 -6.94
CA PRO A 181 -15.17 -15.16 -7.57
C PRO A 181 -15.10 -14.93 -9.08
N ALA A 182 -15.47 -15.95 -9.86
CA ALA A 182 -15.64 -15.76 -11.29
C ALA A 182 -16.75 -14.75 -11.55
N GLU A 183 -16.62 -13.95 -12.61
CA GLU A 183 -17.68 -13.08 -13.11
C GLU A 183 -18.80 -13.98 -13.67
N ASP A 184 -19.72 -14.42 -12.83
CA ASP A 184 -20.90 -15.22 -13.20
C ASP A 184 -22.16 -14.34 -13.30
N GLU A 185 -23.30 -14.92 -13.71
CA GLU A 185 -24.58 -14.20 -13.89
C GLU A 185 -25.08 -13.50 -12.60
N ALA A 186 -24.52 -13.79 -11.43
CA ALA A 186 -24.84 -13.09 -10.18
C ALA A 186 -24.03 -11.79 -9.99
N TYR A 187 -22.96 -11.59 -10.77
CA TYR A 187 -22.22 -10.34 -10.87
C TYR A 187 -22.66 -9.59 -12.14
N GLU A 188 -23.51 -8.57 -11.95
CA GLU A 188 -23.82 -7.62 -13.03
C GLU A 188 -22.52 -6.90 -13.45
N ASP A 189 -22.11 -7.14 -14.69
CA ASP A 189 -20.97 -6.59 -15.43
C ASP A 189 -19.56 -7.08 -15.05
N ALA A 190 -18.80 -7.50 -16.06
CA ALA A 190 -17.36 -7.75 -15.97
C ALA A 190 -16.66 -6.51 -15.42
N PHE A 191 -16.20 -6.54 -14.17
CA PHE A 191 -15.63 -5.38 -13.50
C PHE A 191 -14.12 -5.37 -13.65
N TYR A 192 -13.48 -6.52 -13.42
CA TYR A 192 -12.03 -6.63 -13.40
C TYR A 192 -11.44 -6.45 -14.80
N GLY A 193 -10.38 -5.65 -14.91
CA GLY A 193 -9.74 -5.37 -16.19
C GLY A 193 -10.44 -4.31 -17.07
N THR A 194 -11.61 -3.81 -16.66
CA THR A 194 -12.26 -2.67 -17.35
C THR A 194 -11.69 -1.32 -16.91
N SER A 195 -12.11 -0.24 -17.57
CA SER A 195 -11.72 1.13 -17.17
C SER A 195 -12.19 1.52 -15.77
N SER A 196 -13.21 0.85 -15.24
CA SER A 196 -13.85 1.15 -13.94
C SER A 196 -13.16 0.47 -12.75
N SER A 197 -12.30 -0.53 -12.99
CA SER A 197 -11.52 -1.18 -11.94
C SER A 197 -10.10 -0.62 -11.83
N LEU A 198 -9.49 -0.83 -10.66
CA LEU A 198 -8.11 -0.46 -10.33
C LEU A 198 -7.12 -1.47 -10.93
N ALA A 199 -6.16 -0.97 -11.71
CA ALA A 199 -4.96 -1.72 -12.05
C ALA A 199 -3.91 -1.66 -10.95
N LEU A 200 -2.97 -2.60 -10.98
CA LEU A 200 -1.71 -2.55 -10.25
C LEU A 200 -0.93 -1.28 -10.61
N LEU A 201 -0.96 -0.82 -11.86
CA LEU A 201 -0.34 0.46 -12.24
C LEU A 201 -0.96 1.64 -11.47
N ASP A 202 -2.28 1.63 -11.25
CA ASP A 202 -2.97 2.65 -10.45
C ASP A 202 -2.51 2.62 -8.97
N LEU A 203 -2.16 1.43 -8.45
CA LEU A 203 -1.75 1.19 -7.06
C LEU A 203 -0.24 1.29 -6.82
N LEU A 204 0.58 1.26 -7.87
CA LEU A 204 2.04 1.29 -7.77
C LEU A 204 2.56 2.49 -6.98
N PRO A 205 2.10 3.74 -7.19
CA PRO A 205 2.55 4.84 -6.35
C PRO A 205 2.16 4.70 -4.88
N LEU A 206 1.00 4.12 -4.56
CA LEU A 206 0.61 3.88 -3.17
C LEU A 206 1.46 2.76 -2.53
N PHE A 207 1.88 1.76 -3.30
CA PHE A 207 2.84 0.74 -2.85
C PHE A 207 4.21 1.38 -2.51
N MET A 208 4.68 2.29 -3.35
CA MET A 208 5.93 3.03 -3.10
C MET A 208 5.80 3.95 -1.88
N GLU A 209 4.67 4.65 -1.73
CA GLU A 209 4.36 5.52 -0.58
C GLU A 209 4.39 4.73 0.73
N VAL A 210 3.65 3.61 0.83
CA VAL A 210 3.69 2.74 2.01
C VAL A 210 5.11 2.27 2.34
N SER A 211 5.88 1.91 1.31
CA SER A 211 7.25 1.43 1.50
C SER A 211 8.17 2.53 2.00
N ALA A 212 8.06 3.73 1.42
CA ALA A 212 8.85 4.90 1.77
C ALA A 212 8.56 5.37 3.20
N THR A 213 7.27 5.50 3.56
CA THR A 213 6.87 5.87 4.92
C THR A 213 7.37 4.86 5.94
N ARG A 214 7.31 3.55 5.64
CA ARG A 214 7.92 2.57 6.55
C ARG A 214 9.43 2.71 6.65
N ASN A 215 10.09 2.95 5.51
CA ASN A 215 11.53 3.11 5.44
C ASN A 215 11.97 4.32 6.28
N GLY A 216 11.28 5.46 6.17
CA GLY A 216 11.55 6.68 6.96
C GLY A 216 11.38 6.50 8.47
N MET A 217 10.49 5.59 8.90
CA MET A 217 10.34 5.22 10.32
C MET A 217 11.42 4.25 10.82
N SER A 218 12.29 3.75 9.95
CA SER A 218 13.33 2.76 10.26
C SER A 218 14.72 3.31 9.96
N GLU A 219 15.74 2.90 10.71
CA GLU A 219 17.14 3.22 10.38
C GLU A 219 17.71 2.26 9.30
N SER A 220 16.84 1.60 8.51
CA SER A 220 17.26 0.60 7.53
C SER A 220 17.17 1.12 6.11
N THR A 221 18.15 0.76 5.28
CA THR A 221 18.12 0.99 3.84
C THR A 221 17.25 -0.04 3.13
N LEU A 222 16.84 0.27 1.90
CA LEU A 222 16.13 -0.67 1.04
C LEU A 222 16.86 -2.01 0.91
N THR A 223 16.15 -3.11 1.17
CA THR A 223 16.70 -4.45 1.05
C THR A 223 16.58 -4.95 -0.40
N VAL A 224 17.51 -5.81 -0.82
CA VAL A 224 17.43 -6.51 -2.12
C VAL A 224 16.10 -7.27 -2.27
N GLN A 225 15.59 -7.87 -1.18
CA GLN A 225 14.31 -8.58 -1.21
C GLN A 225 13.13 -7.66 -1.52
N TRP A 226 13.12 -6.44 -0.96
CA TRP A 226 12.11 -5.44 -1.29
C TRP A 226 12.26 -4.96 -2.73
N MET A 227 13.49 -4.67 -3.20
CA MET A 227 13.72 -4.21 -4.57
C MET A 227 13.27 -5.23 -5.62
N GLU A 228 13.53 -6.52 -5.36
CA GLU A 228 13.02 -7.64 -6.18
C GLU A 228 11.49 -7.71 -6.19
N LEU A 229 10.84 -7.48 -5.04
CA LEU A 229 9.38 -7.42 -4.97
C LEU A 229 8.82 -6.21 -5.73
N ALA A 230 9.45 -5.04 -5.60
CA ALA A 230 9.08 -3.84 -6.34
C ALA A 230 9.21 -4.04 -7.86
N GLY A 231 10.33 -4.61 -8.31
CA GLY A 231 10.51 -4.97 -9.73
C GLY A 231 9.46 -5.97 -10.22
N SER A 232 9.15 -7.00 -9.43
CA SER A 232 8.08 -7.95 -9.74
C SER A 232 6.69 -7.29 -9.78
N PHE A 233 6.43 -6.30 -8.93
CA PHE A 233 5.18 -5.53 -8.93
C PHE A 233 5.07 -4.68 -10.20
N ILE A 234 6.14 -3.94 -10.55
CA ILE A 234 6.23 -3.12 -11.76
C ILE A 234 5.99 -3.99 -13.01
N LEU A 235 6.68 -5.13 -13.11
CA LEU A 235 6.50 -6.06 -14.22
C LEU A 235 5.04 -6.54 -14.33
N GLN A 236 4.45 -6.95 -13.20
CA GLN A 236 3.06 -7.42 -13.20
C GLN A 236 2.07 -6.31 -13.54
N ALA A 237 2.36 -5.06 -13.17
CA ALA A 237 1.55 -3.91 -13.56
C ALA A 237 1.55 -3.74 -15.09
N CYS A 238 2.71 -3.83 -15.74
CA CYS A 238 2.78 -3.81 -17.20
C CYS A 238 2.04 -5.02 -17.82
N LEU A 239 2.26 -6.23 -17.33
CA LEU A 239 1.58 -7.44 -17.82
C LEU A 239 0.05 -7.31 -17.73
N GLU A 240 -0.46 -6.74 -16.64
CA GLU A 240 -1.89 -6.49 -16.47
C GLU A 240 -2.40 -5.43 -17.46
N MET A 241 -1.67 -4.33 -17.66
CA MET A 241 -2.06 -3.30 -18.62
C MET A 241 -2.21 -3.86 -20.03
N TYR A 242 -1.25 -4.67 -20.51
CA TYR A 242 -1.30 -5.21 -21.87
C TYR A 242 -2.20 -6.44 -21.99
N SER A 243 -2.10 -7.40 -21.06
CA SER A 243 -2.75 -8.71 -21.20
C SER A 243 -4.18 -8.76 -20.65
N VAL A 244 -4.56 -7.83 -19.78
CA VAL A 244 -5.89 -7.82 -19.12
C VAL A 244 -6.70 -6.61 -19.54
N ARG A 245 -6.06 -5.44 -19.69
CA ARG A 245 -6.74 -4.16 -19.97
C ARG A 245 -6.68 -3.72 -21.43
N GLY A 246 -5.84 -4.35 -22.25
CA GLY A 246 -5.70 -4.00 -23.66
C GLY A 246 -5.03 -2.65 -23.88
N ALA A 247 -3.97 -2.35 -23.13
CA ALA A 247 -3.08 -1.24 -23.46
C ALA A 247 -2.30 -1.52 -24.76
N ALA A 248 -1.77 -0.46 -25.37
CA ALA A 248 -0.88 -0.49 -26.53
C ALA A 248 0.19 0.61 -26.37
N GLY A 249 1.25 0.54 -27.18
CA GLY A 249 2.39 1.47 -27.11
C GLY A 249 3.22 1.33 -25.83
N SER A 250 4.13 2.27 -25.58
CA SER A 250 5.09 2.21 -24.48
C SER A 250 4.67 2.95 -23.20
N ASP A 251 3.61 3.74 -23.22
CA ASP A 251 3.22 4.64 -22.11
C ASP A 251 3.10 3.91 -20.76
N ALA A 252 2.52 2.71 -20.75
CA ALA A 252 2.37 1.92 -19.53
C ALA A 252 3.71 1.41 -18.98
N ILE A 253 4.71 1.17 -19.83
CA ILE A 253 6.06 0.79 -19.43
C ILE A 253 6.76 2.01 -18.84
N ASP A 254 6.73 3.12 -19.58
CA ASP A 254 7.39 4.36 -19.15
C ASP A 254 6.82 4.84 -17.80
N GLU A 255 5.50 4.78 -17.62
CA GLU A 255 4.86 5.13 -16.34
C GLU A 255 5.23 4.18 -15.19
N ALA A 256 5.29 2.87 -15.46
CA ALA A 256 5.56 1.88 -14.44
C ALA A 256 7.02 1.87 -13.98
N PHE A 257 7.96 2.17 -14.88
CA PHE A 257 9.41 2.17 -14.62
C PHE A 257 9.99 3.54 -14.25
N ALA A 258 9.17 4.60 -14.24
CA ALA A 258 9.58 5.95 -13.84
C ALA A 258 9.73 6.10 -12.31
N TRP A 259 10.72 5.41 -11.75
CA TRP A 259 11.06 5.40 -10.33
C TRP A 259 12.57 5.33 -10.10
N GLY A 260 13.05 5.93 -9.02
CA GLY A 260 14.45 5.89 -8.62
C GLY A 260 15.02 7.27 -8.38
N PHE A 261 16.34 7.33 -8.21
CA PHE A 261 17.04 8.54 -7.86
C PHE A 261 16.91 9.62 -8.95
N GLU A 262 16.65 10.85 -8.52
CA GLU A 262 16.73 12.05 -9.33
C GLU A 262 17.85 12.95 -8.80
N SER A 263 18.81 13.30 -9.68
CA SER A 263 19.93 14.16 -9.28
C SER A 263 19.44 15.54 -8.85
N ARG A 264 20.00 16.05 -7.75
CA ARG A 264 19.65 17.36 -7.18
C ARG A 264 19.92 18.55 -8.11
N GLU A 265 20.67 18.34 -9.19
CA GLU A 265 20.89 19.38 -10.21
C GLU A 265 19.64 19.67 -11.06
N THR A 266 18.69 18.73 -11.15
CA THR A 266 17.41 18.95 -11.87
C THR A 266 16.29 19.52 -10.99
N THR A 267 16.42 19.45 -9.66
CA THR A 267 15.43 19.99 -8.72
C THR A 267 15.74 21.46 -8.38
N THR A 268 15.19 22.38 -9.17
CA THR A 268 15.35 23.84 -9.01
C THR A 268 14.66 24.47 -7.78
N THR A 269 14.04 23.68 -6.91
CA THR A 269 13.32 24.18 -5.73
C THR A 269 13.87 23.49 -4.49
N GLY A 270 14.40 24.28 -3.55
CA GLY A 270 14.94 23.84 -2.26
C GLY A 270 13.87 23.36 -1.27
N ASP A 271 12.91 22.58 -1.74
CA ASP A 271 11.92 21.87 -0.94
C ASP A 271 12.44 20.47 -0.61
N ASP A 272 12.04 19.95 0.54
CA ASP A 272 12.29 18.58 0.97
C ASP A 272 11.91 17.60 -0.16
N LEU A 273 12.80 16.67 -0.50
CA LEU A 273 12.49 15.62 -1.47
C LEU A 273 11.26 14.84 -0.98
N PRO A 274 10.30 14.50 -1.86
CA PRO A 274 9.21 13.60 -1.49
C PRO A 274 9.79 12.34 -0.83
N GLU A 275 9.17 11.85 0.24
CA GLU A 275 9.66 10.70 1.03
C GLU A 275 9.98 9.48 0.15
N VAL A 276 9.20 9.30 -0.92
CA VAL A 276 9.38 8.23 -1.92
C VAL A 276 10.66 8.38 -2.73
N ASP A 277 11.06 9.59 -3.10
CA ASP A 277 12.29 9.83 -3.86
C ASP A 277 13.52 9.69 -2.96
N ALA A 278 13.42 10.17 -1.71
CA ALA A 278 14.45 10.03 -0.68
C ALA A 278 14.76 8.55 -0.36
N MET A 279 13.77 7.66 -0.44
CA MET A 279 13.96 6.21 -0.26
C MET A 279 14.96 5.59 -1.24
N PHE A 280 15.22 6.21 -2.39
CA PHE A 280 16.18 5.72 -3.40
C PHE A 280 17.54 6.41 -3.33
N GLU A 281 17.74 7.38 -2.44
CA GLU A 281 19.03 8.08 -2.24
C GLU A 281 19.95 7.23 -1.36
N CYS A 282 21.23 7.16 -1.71
CA CYS A 282 22.25 6.55 -0.87
C CYS A 282 22.64 7.52 0.26
N GLU A 283 22.67 7.05 1.52
CA GLU A 283 22.98 7.90 2.68
C GLU A 283 24.41 8.46 2.67
N ASP A 284 25.36 7.72 2.07
CA ASP A 284 26.80 8.01 2.15
C ASP A 284 27.37 8.72 0.91
N GLU A 285 26.67 8.66 -0.23
CA GLU A 285 27.13 9.21 -1.52
C GLU A 285 25.95 9.79 -2.31
N GLU A 286 26.18 10.86 -3.09
CA GLU A 286 25.17 11.33 -4.06
C GLU A 286 24.97 10.25 -5.15
N GLY A 287 23.90 9.46 -5.01
CA GLY A 287 23.62 8.37 -5.93
C GLY A 287 22.42 7.53 -5.55
N GLU A 288 22.04 6.64 -6.46
CA GLU A 288 20.95 5.68 -6.26
C GLU A 288 21.39 4.54 -5.34
N VAL A 289 20.48 4.06 -4.48
CA VAL A 289 20.73 2.87 -3.65
C VAL A 289 21.26 1.71 -4.50
N LEU A 290 22.35 1.11 -4.02
CA LEU A 290 23.09 0.05 -4.72
C LEU A 290 22.16 -1.10 -5.15
N GLY A 291 22.20 -1.44 -6.44
CA GLY A 291 21.47 -2.55 -7.03
C GLY A 291 20.07 -2.20 -7.57
N TRP A 292 19.48 -1.06 -7.21
CA TRP A 292 18.14 -0.69 -7.71
C TRP A 292 18.13 -0.52 -9.23
N ALA A 293 19.09 0.25 -9.79
CA ALA A 293 19.26 0.41 -11.23
C ALA A 293 19.31 -0.94 -11.96
N GLU A 294 20.13 -1.88 -11.45
CA GLU A 294 20.34 -3.19 -12.08
C GLU A 294 19.08 -4.07 -12.05
N ILE A 295 18.37 -4.09 -10.92
CA ILE A 295 17.12 -4.85 -10.78
C ILE A 295 16.04 -4.28 -11.70
N LYS A 296 15.84 -2.96 -11.68
CA LYS A 296 14.90 -2.25 -12.55
C LYS A 296 15.20 -2.52 -14.03
N GLN A 297 16.48 -2.43 -14.40
CA GLN A 297 16.94 -2.69 -15.76
C GLN A 297 16.70 -4.14 -16.18
N ARG A 298 16.96 -5.12 -15.30
CA ARG A 298 16.70 -6.53 -15.57
C ARG A 298 15.22 -6.80 -15.84
N TYR A 299 14.31 -6.29 -15.01
CA TYR A 299 12.86 -6.46 -15.22
C TYR A 299 12.38 -5.80 -16.51
N LEU A 300 12.95 -4.65 -16.87
CA LEU A 300 12.65 -3.98 -18.14
C LEU A 300 13.15 -4.78 -19.35
N ASP A 301 14.35 -5.37 -19.27
CA ASP A 301 14.92 -6.24 -20.32
C ASP A 301 14.17 -7.57 -20.47
N GLU A 302 13.56 -8.07 -19.40
CA GLU A 302 12.66 -9.24 -19.47
C GLU A 302 11.34 -8.89 -20.15
N LEU A 303 10.80 -7.68 -19.93
CA LEU A 303 9.53 -7.23 -20.49
C LEU A 303 9.59 -6.98 -22.00
N ILE A 304 10.69 -6.39 -22.49
CA ILE A 304 10.83 -6.00 -23.89
C ILE A 304 11.49 -7.15 -24.68
N PRO A 305 10.84 -7.70 -25.71
CA PRO A 305 11.42 -8.76 -26.52
C PRO A 305 12.77 -8.36 -27.11
N ARG A 306 13.75 -9.27 -27.07
CA ARG A 306 15.06 -9.01 -27.68
C ARG A 306 14.92 -9.01 -29.20
N GLY A 307 15.30 -7.90 -29.85
CA GLY A 307 15.32 -7.80 -31.31
C GLY A 307 16.29 -8.80 -31.93
N GLY A 308 15.79 -9.77 -32.69
CA GLY A 308 16.56 -10.79 -33.41
C GLY A 308 15.77 -11.48 -34.52
N GLU A 309 16.43 -12.27 -35.38
CA GLU A 309 15.92 -12.81 -36.65
C GLU A 309 14.73 -13.81 -36.55
N SER A 310 14.33 -14.19 -35.34
CA SER A 310 13.07 -14.90 -35.07
C SER A 310 12.31 -14.14 -33.98
N GLN A 311 11.67 -13.03 -34.38
CA GLN A 311 10.89 -12.21 -33.47
C GLN A 311 9.67 -13.01 -33.00
N THR A 312 9.69 -13.44 -31.74
CA THR A 312 8.49 -13.92 -31.05
C THR A 312 7.49 -12.77 -31.02
N PRO A 313 6.24 -12.95 -31.48
CA PRO A 313 5.21 -11.92 -31.39
C PRO A 313 5.08 -11.41 -29.96
N VAL A 314 4.85 -10.10 -29.78
CA VAL A 314 4.77 -9.50 -28.43
C VAL A 314 3.75 -10.22 -27.56
N ALA A 315 2.60 -10.60 -28.12
CA ALA A 315 1.56 -11.35 -27.42
C ALA A 315 2.08 -12.66 -26.81
N ALA A 316 2.81 -13.46 -27.60
CA ALA A 316 3.37 -14.74 -27.14
C ALA A 316 4.51 -14.53 -26.13
N HIS A 317 5.28 -13.45 -26.27
CA HIS A 317 6.29 -13.08 -25.27
C HIS A 317 5.66 -12.71 -23.93
N LEU A 318 4.62 -11.87 -23.93
CA LEU A 318 3.90 -11.48 -22.72
C LEU A 318 3.23 -12.68 -22.04
N GLU A 319 2.65 -13.61 -22.82
CA GLU A 319 2.08 -14.86 -22.29
C GLU A 319 3.16 -15.73 -21.60
N SER A 320 4.31 -15.93 -22.26
CA SER A 320 5.43 -16.66 -21.68
C SER A 320 5.95 -15.99 -20.41
N LEU A 321 5.97 -14.66 -20.39
CA LEU A 321 6.45 -13.88 -19.25
C LEU A 321 5.46 -13.94 -18.07
N ALA A 322 4.15 -13.89 -18.34
CA ALA A 322 3.11 -14.08 -17.33
C ALA A 322 3.12 -15.49 -16.74
N ALA A 323 3.48 -16.51 -17.52
CA ALA A 323 3.67 -17.87 -17.02
C ALA A 323 4.89 -17.97 -16.09
N ALA A 324 6.00 -17.30 -16.42
CA ALA A 324 7.21 -17.26 -15.60
C ALA A 324 7.02 -16.43 -14.32
N HIS A 325 6.30 -15.31 -14.42
CA HIS A 325 6.00 -14.39 -13.33
C HIS A 325 4.50 -14.40 -13.02
N SER A 326 4.04 -15.48 -12.40
CA SER A 326 2.60 -15.62 -12.11
C SER A 326 2.09 -14.54 -11.16
N VAL A 327 0.91 -13.99 -11.47
CA VAL A 327 0.21 -13.01 -10.62
C VAL A 327 -0.06 -13.55 -9.21
N ALA A 328 -0.38 -14.85 -9.09
CA ALA A 328 -0.54 -15.53 -7.80
C ALA A 328 0.78 -15.61 -7.01
N GLY A 329 1.92 -15.69 -7.70
CA GLY A 329 3.25 -15.59 -7.11
C GLY A 329 3.50 -14.22 -6.49
N LEU A 330 3.25 -13.14 -7.25
CA LEU A 330 3.33 -11.78 -6.73
C LEU A 330 2.37 -11.57 -5.56
N HIS A 331 1.12 -12.00 -5.70
CA HIS A 331 0.09 -11.85 -4.68
C HIS A 331 0.51 -12.42 -3.32
N ARG A 332 1.06 -13.64 -3.31
CA ARG A 332 1.59 -14.26 -2.08
C ARG A 332 2.73 -13.46 -1.45
N LYS A 333 3.68 -12.99 -2.27
CA LYS A 333 4.80 -12.16 -1.79
C LYS A 333 4.30 -10.84 -1.22
N LEU A 334 3.34 -10.20 -1.87
CA LEU A 334 2.79 -8.93 -1.41
C LEU A 334 1.98 -9.10 -0.13
N LEU A 335 1.12 -10.12 -0.03
CA LEU A 335 0.42 -10.41 1.23
C LEU A 335 1.43 -10.70 2.36
N HIS A 336 2.52 -11.41 2.08
CA HIS A 336 3.56 -11.63 3.07
C HIS A 336 4.18 -10.30 3.54
N LEU A 337 4.56 -9.41 2.61
CA LEU A 337 5.05 -8.07 2.93
C LEU A 337 4.04 -7.30 3.78
N LEU A 338 2.76 -7.26 3.39
CA LEU A 338 1.74 -6.49 4.09
C LEU A 338 1.48 -7.01 5.51
N ASN A 339 1.54 -8.33 5.72
CA ASN A 339 1.51 -8.90 7.06
C ASN A 339 2.75 -8.51 7.86
N ALA A 340 3.93 -8.53 7.25
CA ALA A 340 5.18 -8.13 7.91
C ALA A 340 5.18 -6.63 8.28
N LEU A 341 4.69 -5.75 7.40
CA LEU A 341 4.53 -4.33 7.66
C LEU A 341 3.58 -4.08 8.83
N ASN A 342 2.41 -4.72 8.84
CA ASN A 342 1.46 -4.61 9.96
C ASN A 342 2.05 -5.13 11.28
N ALA A 343 2.82 -6.22 11.24
CA ALA A 343 3.46 -6.83 12.41
C ALA A 343 4.74 -6.08 12.87
N SER A 344 5.29 -5.19 12.04
CA SER A 344 6.50 -4.45 12.36
C SER A 344 6.27 -3.28 13.31
N MET A 345 5.02 -2.97 13.62
CA MET A 345 4.62 -1.99 14.64
C MET A 345 3.97 -2.70 15.83
N SER A 346 4.15 -2.17 17.03
CA SER A 346 3.44 -2.63 18.23
C SER A 346 1.93 -2.56 18.00
N PRO A 347 1.10 -3.53 18.40
CA PRO A 347 -0.36 -3.39 18.25
C PRO A 347 -0.88 -2.12 18.95
N PRO A 348 -2.00 -1.50 18.51
CA PRO A 348 -2.61 -0.37 19.19
C PRO A 348 -2.92 -0.70 20.65
N VAL A 349 -2.87 0.30 21.55
CA VAL A 349 -3.09 0.11 23.00
C VAL A 349 -4.37 -0.69 23.28
N LEU A 350 -5.49 -0.35 22.63
CA LEU A 350 -6.75 -1.07 22.84
C LEU A 350 -6.67 -2.54 22.39
N ALA A 351 -5.94 -2.84 21.31
CA ALA A 351 -5.72 -4.22 20.86
C ALA A 351 -4.76 -4.99 21.80
N GLN A 352 -3.80 -4.31 22.41
CA GLN A 352 -2.95 -4.93 23.43
C GLN A 352 -3.78 -5.31 24.66
N LEU A 353 -4.63 -4.38 25.13
CA LEU A 353 -5.51 -4.60 26.28
C LEU A 353 -6.50 -5.75 26.02
N GLU A 354 -7.07 -5.83 24.82
CA GLU A 354 -7.91 -6.97 24.39
C GLU A 354 -7.19 -8.32 24.39
N ASN A 355 -5.86 -8.32 24.37
CA ASN A 355 -5.02 -9.51 24.50
C ASN A 355 -4.43 -9.69 25.91
N GLY A 356 -4.82 -8.83 26.87
CA GLY A 356 -4.37 -8.91 28.26
C GLY A 356 -2.93 -8.45 28.46
N SER A 357 -2.42 -7.63 27.55
CA SER A 357 -1.05 -7.13 27.57
C SER A 357 -1.04 -5.61 27.43
N LEU A 358 -0.01 -4.96 27.96
CA LEU A 358 0.24 -3.54 27.69
C LEU A 358 1.75 -3.33 27.65
N GLU A 359 2.24 -2.70 26.59
CA GLU A 359 3.65 -2.47 26.38
C GLU A 359 4.24 -1.64 27.53
N GLY A 360 5.35 -2.12 28.09
CA GLY A 360 5.98 -1.52 29.27
C GLY A 360 5.39 -1.93 30.62
N PHE A 361 4.35 -2.79 30.64
CA PHE A 361 3.75 -3.36 31.83
C PHE A 361 4.01 -4.88 31.89
N THR A 362 4.11 -5.42 33.09
CA THR A 362 4.01 -6.87 33.34
C THR A 362 2.55 -7.32 33.24
N LEU A 363 2.30 -8.62 33.07
CA LEU A 363 0.92 -9.14 33.02
C LEU A 363 0.14 -8.82 34.29
N GLU A 364 0.78 -8.86 35.46
CA GLU A 364 0.16 -8.49 36.73
C GLU A 364 -0.21 -7.00 36.76
N GLN A 365 0.67 -6.13 36.26
CA GLN A 365 0.39 -4.69 36.19
C GLN A 365 -0.69 -4.37 35.17
N THR A 366 -0.76 -5.09 34.05
CA THR A 366 -1.85 -4.93 33.08
C THR A 366 -3.19 -5.38 33.68
N ALA A 367 -3.21 -6.50 34.41
CA ALA A 367 -4.42 -6.98 35.09
C ALA A 367 -4.91 -5.98 36.16
N GLU A 368 -3.99 -5.46 36.99
CA GLU A 368 -4.29 -4.42 37.99
C GLU A 368 -4.87 -3.16 37.31
N PHE A 369 -4.26 -2.70 36.22
CA PHE A 369 -4.76 -1.56 35.45
C PHE A 369 -6.16 -1.79 34.87
N LEU A 370 -6.44 -2.98 34.31
CA LEU A 370 -7.75 -3.32 33.77
C LEU A 370 -8.83 -3.34 34.85
N GLU A 371 -8.52 -3.87 36.03
CA GLU A 371 -9.41 -3.83 37.20
C GLU A 371 -9.68 -2.38 37.65
N GLU A 372 -8.65 -1.52 37.67
CA GLU A 372 -8.79 -0.09 37.96
C GLU A 372 -9.67 0.65 36.93
N CYS A 373 -9.63 0.23 35.66
CA CYS A 373 -10.51 0.71 34.60
C CYS A 373 -11.96 0.18 34.69
N GLY A 374 -12.27 -0.67 35.67
CA GLY A 374 -13.60 -1.21 35.90
C GLY A 374 -13.95 -2.44 35.05
N LEU A 375 -12.95 -3.07 34.41
CA LEU A 375 -13.12 -4.35 33.74
C LEU A 375 -13.06 -5.49 34.76
N PRO A 376 -13.80 -6.59 34.54
CA PRO A 376 -13.85 -7.69 35.50
C PRO A 376 -12.49 -8.39 35.61
N ALA A 377 -12.15 -8.82 36.83
CA ALA A 377 -10.98 -9.65 37.10
C ALA A 377 -10.95 -10.88 36.17
N GLY A 378 -9.86 -11.07 35.44
CA GLY A 378 -9.71 -12.15 34.44
C GLY A 378 -10.11 -11.77 33.00
N TRP A 379 -10.38 -10.50 32.70
CA TRP A 379 -10.46 -10.00 31.33
C TRP A 379 -9.05 -9.78 30.74
N PRO A 380 -8.81 -10.07 29.45
CA PRO A 380 -9.72 -10.75 28.52
C PRO A 380 -9.83 -12.24 28.84
N ASN A 381 -11.03 -12.82 28.62
CA ASN A 381 -11.26 -14.27 28.72
C ASN A 381 -10.54 -14.99 27.57
N VAL A 382 -9.21 -14.99 27.58
CA VAL A 382 -8.40 -15.78 26.64
C VAL A 382 -8.41 -17.20 27.18
N SER A 383 -9.35 -18.00 26.67
CA SER A 383 -9.28 -19.46 26.85
C SER A 383 -7.98 -19.91 26.17
N MET A 384 -7.04 -20.47 26.95
CA MET A 384 -5.86 -21.15 26.39
C MET A 384 -6.26 -22.32 25.49
#